data_AF-A0A2V5PML2-F1
#
_entry.id   AF-A0A2V5PML2-F1
#
_cell.length_a   1.000
_cell.length_b   1.000
_cell.length_c   1.000
_cell.angle_alpha   90.00
_cell.angle_beta   90.00
_cell.angle_gamma   90.00
#
_symmetry.space_group_name_H-M   'P 1'
#
loop_
_entity.id
_entity.type
_entity.pdbx_description
1 polymer ?
#
loop_
_entity_poly.entity_id
_entity_poly.type
_entity_poly.pdbx_seq_one_letter_code
_entity_poly.pdbx_strand_id
1 'polypeptide(L)'
;MRWDEMRGDSRTRFCEDCQLQVHNLSAMSQRGIAQVLARGKHERVCISYTRRADGTLVTCWDNIIELLIRPIRRGFAWLVAACIPIAYKPRPRR
;
A
#
# COMPACT_ATOMS: atom_id res chain seq x y z
N MET A 1 -20.45 -10.98 -8.70
CA MET A 1 -20.57 -9.53 -8.80
C MET A 1 -19.19 -8.87 -8.71
N ARG A 2 -18.90 -7.90 -9.58
CA ARG A 2 -17.68 -7.08 -9.49
C ARG A 2 -17.87 -5.97 -8.44
N TRP A 3 -16.78 -5.50 -7.83
CA TRP A 3 -16.82 -4.42 -6.83
C TRP A 3 -17.58 -3.18 -7.30
N ASP A 4 -17.41 -2.80 -8.57
CA ASP A 4 -18.02 -1.61 -9.17
C ASP A 4 -19.53 -1.69 -9.34
N GLU A 5 -20.09 -2.91 -9.35
CA GLU A 5 -21.53 -3.17 -9.45
C GLU A 5 -22.22 -3.14 -8.07
N MET A 6 -21.44 -3.19 -6.98
CA MET A 6 -21.97 -3.21 -5.63
C MET A 6 -22.46 -1.83 -5.18
N ARG A 7 -23.59 -1.78 -4.45
CA ARG A 7 -24.11 -0.54 -3.86
C ARG A 7 -23.41 -0.22 -2.54
N GLY A 8 -23.00 1.03 -2.34
CA GLY A 8 -22.36 1.50 -1.12
C GLY A 8 -21.32 2.59 -1.40
N ASP A 9 -20.33 2.71 -0.52
CA ASP A 9 -19.28 3.72 -0.62
C ASP A 9 -17.91 3.11 -1.00
N SER A 10 -16.83 3.86 -0.83
CA SER A 10 -15.47 3.38 -1.13
C SER A 10 -14.91 2.39 -0.10
N ARG A 11 -15.47 2.36 1.11
CA ARG A 11 -15.02 1.54 2.25
C ARG A 11 -15.85 0.28 2.40
N THR A 12 -17.16 0.36 2.23
CA THR A 12 -18.07 -0.75 2.44
C THR A 12 -19.16 -0.75 1.37
N ARG A 13 -19.36 -1.91 0.76
CA ARG A 13 -20.44 -2.13 -0.21
C ARG A 13 -21.21 -3.40 0.11
N PHE A 14 -22.48 -3.44 -0.25
CA PHE A 14 -23.30 -4.63 -0.08
C PHE A 14 -23.17 -5.55 -1.29
N CYS A 15 -22.88 -6.83 -1.03
CA CYS A 15 -22.84 -7.84 -2.09
C CYS A 15 -24.12 -8.68 -2.13
N GLU A 16 -24.84 -8.62 -3.24
CA GLU A 16 -26.08 -9.38 -3.45
C GLU A 16 -25.83 -10.90 -3.60
N ASP A 17 -24.66 -11.32 -4.08
CA ASP A 17 -24.35 -12.75 -4.23
C ASP A 17 -24.07 -13.43 -2.89
N CYS A 18 -23.30 -12.78 -2.01
CA CYS A 18 -22.93 -13.35 -0.71
C CYS A 18 -23.81 -12.85 0.44
N GLN A 19 -24.70 -11.88 0.17
CA GLN A 19 -25.59 -11.23 1.14
C GLN A 19 -24.84 -10.67 2.36
N LEU A 20 -23.62 -10.17 2.15
CA LEU A 20 -22.75 -9.61 3.19
C LEU A 20 -22.25 -8.22 2.80
N GLN A 21 -21.83 -7.46 3.81
CA GLN A 21 -21.03 -6.27 3.59
C GLN A 21 -19.60 -6.66 3.22
N VAL A 22 -19.15 -6.15 2.08
CA VAL A 22 -17.78 -6.29 1.59
C VAL A 22 -16.99 -5.06 2.01
N HIS A 23 -15.98 -5.28 2.85
CA HIS A 23 -15.12 -4.22 3.38
C HIS A 23 -13.85 -4.08 2.54
N ASN A 24 -13.65 -2.91 1.95
CA ASN A 24 -12.44 -2.57 1.20
C ASN A 24 -11.31 -2.15 2.14
N LEU A 25 -10.40 -3.07 2.42
CA LEU A 25 -9.28 -2.85 3.33
C LEU A 25 -8.34 -1.74 2.82
N SER A 26 -8.24 -1.55 1.50
CA SER A 26 -7.39 -0.51 0.90
C SER A 26 -7.92 0.91 1.12
N ALA A 27 -9.21 1.06 1.40
CA ALA A 27 -9.85 2.34 1.74
C ALA A 27 -10.04 2.58 3.25
N MET A 28 -9.63 1.62 4.10
CA MET A 28 -9.78 1.68 5.55
C MET A 28 -8.50 2.09 6.26
N SER A 29 -8.65 2.67 7.46
CA SER A 29 -7.52 2.91 8.37
C SER A 29 -7.05 1.60 9.01
N GLN A 30 -5.82 1.55 9.52
CA GLN A 30 -5.29 0.37 10.21
C GLN A 30 -6.21 -0.10 11.35
N ARG A 31 -6.81 0.82 12.12
CA ARG A 31 -7.77 0.47 13.17
C ARG A 31 -9.03 -0.20 12.61
N GLY A 32 -9.56 0.32 11.50
CA GLY A 32 -10.73 -0.26 10.83
C GLY A 32 -10.44 -1.67 10.29
N ILE A 33 -9.27 -1.86 9.67
CA ILE A 33 -8.80 -3.16 9.20
C ILE A 33 -8.73 -4.14 10.38
N ALA A 34 -8.09 -3.75 11.48
CA ALA A 34 -7.97 -4.60 12.67
C ALA A 34 -9.35 -5.02 13.23
N GLN A 35 -10.35 -4.12 13.22
CA GLN A 35 -11.71 -4.44 13.64
C GLN A 35 -12.39 -5.47 12.72
N VAL A 36 -12.29 -5.29 11.40
CA VAL A 36 -12.87 -6.23 10.42
C VAL A 36 -12.22 -7.61 10.56
N LEU A 37 -10.89 -7.65 10.70
CA LEU A 37 -10.15 -8.90 10.89
C LEU A 37 -10.46 -9.56 12.24
N ALA A 38 -10.67 -8.77 13.30
CA ALA A 38 -11.08 -9.31 14.60
C ALA A 38 -12.46 -9.97 14.52
N ARG A 39 -13.42 -9.36 13.82
CA ARG A 39 -14.73 -9.98 13.54
C ARG A 39 -14.58 -11.27 12.76
N GLY A 40 -13.68 -11.31 11.77
CA GLY A 40 -13.36 -12.49 10.98
C GLY A 40 -12.86 -13.71 11.74
N LYS A 41 -12.51 -13.57 13.03
CA LYS A 41 -12.20 -14.71 13.91
C LYS A 41 -13.45 -15.47 14.39
N HIS A 42 -14.61 -14.81 14.39
CA HIS A 42 -15.85 -15.33 14.96
C HIS A 42 -16.97 -15.46 13.93
N GLU A 43 -16.95 -14.64 12.87
CA GLU A 43 -17.98 -14.63 11.84
C GLU A 43 -17.38 -14.54 10.44
N ARG A 44 -18.18 -14.87 9.43
CA ARG A 44 -17.76 -14.68 8.04
C ARG A 44 -17.81 -13.19 7.69
N VAL A 45 -16.66 -12.65 7.29
CA VAL A 45 -16.55 -11.30 6.72
C VAL A 45 -16.11 -11.39 5.28
N CYS A 46 -16.69 -10.53 4.43
CA CYS A 46 -16.27 -10.39 3.06
C CYS A 46 -15.34 -9.17 2.95
N ILE A 47 -14.19 -9.35 2.31
CA ILE A 47 -13.19 -8.28 2.17
C ILE A 47 -12.80 -8.11 0.70
N SER A 48 -12.51 -6.86 0.34
CA SER A 48 -11.89 -6.48 -0.93
C SER A 48 -10.58 -5.76 -0.62
N TYR A 49 -9.56 -5.96 -1.45
CA TYR A 49 -8.29 -5.28 -1.30
C TYR A 49 -7.53 -5.22 -2.62
N THR A 50 -6.68 -4.21 -2.75
CA THR A 50 -5.71 -4.11 -3.84
C THR A 50 -4.37 -4.62 -3.38
N ARG A 51 -3.69 -5.38 -4.24
CA ARG A 51 -2.34 -5.89 -4.00
C ARG A 51 -1.37 -5.18 -4.95
N ARG A 52 -0.22 -4.76 -4.43
CA ARG A 52 0.88 -4.22 -5.23
C ARG A 52 1.59 -5.32 -6.02
N ALA A 53 2.42 -4.90 -6.98
CA ALA A 53 3.28 -5.80 -7.73
C ALA A 53 4.28 -6.59 -6.85
N ASP A 54 4.69 -6.02 -5.72
CA ASP A 54 5.55 -6.68 -4.72
C ASP A 54 4.80 -7.68 -3.83
N GLY A 55 3.50 -7.85 -4.02
CA GLY A 55 2.67 -8.74 -3.25
C GLY A 55 2.13 -8.15 -1.94
N THR A 56 2.51 -6.92 -1.58
CA THR A 56 2.00 -6.26 -0.38
C THR A 56 0.57 -5.75 -0.56
N LEU A 57 -0.18 -5.74 0.55
CA LEU A 57 -1.53 -5.18 0.62
C LEU A 57 -1.44 -3.66 0.57
N VAL A 58 -2.18 -3.03 -0.34
CA VAL A 58 -2.34 -1.57 -0.34
C VAL A 58 -3.23 -1.18 0.82
N THR A 59 -2.73 -0.37 1.73
CA THR A 59 -3.49 0.22 2.84
C THR A 59 -3.71 1.71 2.64
N CYS A 60 -4.63 2.34 3.38
CA CYS A 60 -4.80 3.79 3.33
C CYS A 60 -3.50 4.56 3.63
N TRP A 61 -2.65 4.03 4.50
CA TRP A 61 -1.41 4.68 4.94
C TRP A 61 -0.32 4.68 3.86
N ASP A 62 -0.28 3.63 3.03
CA ASP A 62 0.62 3.51 1.88
C ASP A 62 0.49 4.69 0.90
N ASN A 63 -0.75 5.15 0.70
CA ASN A 63 -1.05 6.26 -0.20
C ASN A 63 -0.44 7.58 0.32
N ILE A 64 -0.47 7.77 1.64
CA ILE A 64 0.08 8.96 2.32
C ILE A 64 1.60 8.94 2.27
N ILE A 65 2.23 7.78 2.51
CA ILE A 65 3.67 7.62 2.41
C ILE A 65 4.17 7.90 0.99
N GLU A 66 3.49 7.40 -0.04
CA GLU A 66 3.89 7.68 -1.42
C GLU A 66 3.87 9.18 -1.73
N LEU A 67 2.85 9.91 -1.26
CA LEU A 67 2.79 11.36 -1.41
C LEU A 67 3.93 12.08 -0.67
N LEU A 68 4.30 11.62 0.52
CA LEU A 68 5.30 12.28 1.37
C LEU A 68 6.75 11.92 1.03
N ILE A 69 7.05 10.70 0.58
CA ILE A 69 8.44 10.19 0.42
C ILE A 69 8.90 10.16 -1.05
N ARG A 70 7.99 10.27 -2.04
CA ARG A 70 8.35 10.41 -3.47
C ARG A 70 9.41 11.50 -3.76
N PRO A 71 9.36 12.71 -3.19
CA PRO A 71 10.39 13.73 -3.46
C PRO A 71 11.75 13.38 -2.85
N ILE A 72 11.78 12.64 -1.74
CA ILE A 72 13.01 12.32 -1.00
C ILE A 72 13.86 11.28 -1.74
N ARG A 73 13.23 10.26 -2.35
CA ARG A 73 13.97 9.23 -3.13
C ARG A 73 14.67 9.78 -4.37
N ARG A 74 14.15 10.85 -4.98
CA ARG A 74 14.79 11.51 -6.14
C ARG A 74 16.00 12.37 -5.73
N GLY A 75 15.96 13.00 -4.55
CA GLY A 75 17.06 13.82 -4.04
C GLY A 75 18.28 13.02 -3.58
N PHE A 76 18.08 11.85 -2.99
CA PHE A 76 19.17 11.03 -2.44
C PHE A 76 20.08 10.39 -3.50
N ALA A 77 19.59 10.16 -4.72
CA ALA A 77 20.39 9.59 -5.81
C ALA A 77 21.54 10.53 -6.25
N TRP A 78 21.34 11.85 -6.16
CA TRP A 78 22.37 12.85 -6.48
C TRP A 78 23.48 12.93 -5.43
N LEU A 79 23.14 12.76 -4.14
CA LEU A 79 24.12 12.81 -3.05
C LEU A 79 25.12 11.64 -3.10
N VAL A 80 24.67 10.45 -3.52
CA VAL A 80 25.56 9.28 -3.66
C VAL A 80 26.50 9.44 -4.86
N ALA A 81 26.03 9.98 -5.99
CA ALA A 81 26.85 10.17 -7.19
C ALA A 81 27.98 11.20 -6.98
N ALA A 82 27.77 12.21 -6.13
CA ALA A 82 28.77 13.25 -5.85
C ALA A 82 29.99 12.76 -5.04
N CYS A 83 29.87 11.65 -4.30
CA CYS A 83 30.97 11.11 -3.47
C CYS A 83 31.85 10.06 -4.18
N ILE A 84 31.46 9.58 -5.37
CA ILE A 84 32.21 8.58 -6.14
C ILE A 84 33.64 9.04 -6.55
N PRO A 85 33.94 10.32 -6.86
CA PRO A 85 35.27 10.67 -7.38
C PRO A 85 36.40 10.66 -6.34
N ILE A 86 36.11 10.62 -5.03
CA ILE A 86 37.16 10.73 -3.99
C ILE A 86 37.91 9.41 -3.79
N ALA A 87 37.33 8.28 -4.18
CA ALA A 87 37.91 6.95 -3.95
C ALA A 87 38.91 6.49 -5.04
N TYR A 88 38.97 7.15 -6.19
CA TYR A 88 39.83 6.75 -7.31
C TYR A 88 41.07 7.64 -7.41
N LYS A 89 42.00 7.50 -6.45
CA LYS A 89 43.33 8.12 -6.55
C LYS A 89 44.20 7.25 -7.48
N PRO A 90 44.58 7.69 -8.69
CA PRO A 90 45.37 6.84 -9.59
C PRO A 90 46.77 6.58 -9.00
N ARG A 91 47.16 5.30 -8.92
CA ARG A 91 48.53 4.90 -8.54
C ARG A 91 49.51 5.34 -9.63
N PRO A 92 50.64 6.00 -9.30
CA PRO A 92 51.66 6.34 -10.28
C PRO A 92 52.35 5.08 -10.81
N ARG A 93 52.45 4.96 -12.13
CA ARG A 93 53.26 3.93 -12.82
C ARG A 93 54.74 4.30 -12.67
N ARG A 94 55.55 3.34 -12.22
CA ARG A 94 57.03 3.41 -12.27
C ARG A 94 57.51 3.37 -13.71
#